data_AF-A0A924U0B3-F1
#
_entry.id   AF-A0A924U0B3-F1
#
_cell.length_a   1.000
_cell.length_b   1.000
_cell.length_c   1.000
_cell.angle_alpha   90.00
_cell.angle_beta   90.00
_cell.angle_gamma   90.00
#
_symmetry.space_group_name_H-M   'P 1'
#
loop_
_entity.id
_entity.type
_entity.pdbx_description
1 polymer ?
#
loop_
_entity_poly.entity_id
_entity_poly.type
_entity_poly.pdbx_seq_one_letter_code
_entity_poly.pdbx_strand_id
1 'polypeptide(L)'
;MSTTDLLIRKDTLATTRLRNSSEAPLADGQVRVRIDAFALTSNNITYGAFGEAMSYWQFFPSGEEGWGRIPVWGFGSVAQSMHPGVAVGERVYGYFPMADQVVLQPDRLRPDGFTDAAPHRSELHAVYNRYMRCGADPLYTADTEDIQALLRPLFITSWLIDDFLADNDFFGADTVLLSSASSKTAYGTAFQLAQR
;
A
#
# COMPACT_ATOMS: atom_id res chain seq x y z
N MET A 1 19.57 15.81 4.74
CA MET A 1 18.16 15.70 5.15
C MET A 1 17.96 14.36 5.84
N SER A 2 16.89 14.17 6.61
CA SER A 2 16.64 12.96 7.41
C SER A 2 15.30 12.33 7.03
N THR A 3 15.21 11.02 7.16
CA THR A 3 13.96 10.26 7.06
C THR A 3 13.42 9.98 8.47
N THR A 4 12.14 10.24 8.68
CA THR A 4 11.40 9.98 9.91
C THR A 4 10.51 8.75 9.72
N ASP A 5 10.78 7.66 10.45
CA ASP A 5 9.91 6.47 10.51
C ASP A 5 9.05 6.48 11.79
N LEU A 6 7.79 6.07 11.70
CA LEU A 6 7.03 5.59 12.85
C LEU A 6 7.28 4.08 13.01
N LEU A 7 7.95 3.71 14.09
CA LEU A 7 8.21 2.32 14.45
C LEU A 7 7.18 1.80 15.44
N ILE A 8 6.73 0.58 15.23
CA ILE A 8 5.76 -0.13 16.06
C ILE A 8 6.44 -1.37 16.65
N ARG A 9 6.27 -1.59 17.96
CA ARG A 9 6.78 -2.81 18.60
C ARG A 9 5.94 -4.02 18.17
N LYS A 10 6.60 -5.04 17.60
CA LYS A 10 5.92 -6.19 16.96
C LYS A 10 5.06 -7.01 17.92
N ASP A 11 5.47 -7.12 19.19
CA ASP A 11 4.78 -7.86 20.24
C ASP A 11 3.73 -7.02 21.01
N THR A 12 3.79 -5.68 20.86
CA THR A 12 3.01 -4.74 21.66
C THR A 12 2.67 -3.51 20.81
N LEU A 13 1.67 -3.61 19.92
CA LEU A 13 1.41 -2.61 18.88
C LEU A 13 1.12 -1.19 19.40
N ALA A 14 0.67 -1.04 20.64
CA ALA A 14 0.46 0.27 21.27
C ALA A 14 1.79 1.00 21.58
N THR A 15 2.90 0.27 21.65
CA THR A 15 4.23 0.83 21.90
C THR A 15 4.82 1.29 20.57
N THR A 16 4.93 2.61 20.41
CA THR A 16 5.42 3.25 19.18
C THR A 16 6.54 4.25 19.49
N ARG A 17 7.37 4.54 18.48
CA ARG A 17 8.37 5.61 18.56
C ARG A 17 8.67 6.20 17.19
N LEU A 18 9.07 7.46 17.16
CA LEU A 18 9.65 8.07 15.98
C LEU A 18 11.15 7.80 15.93
N ARG A 19 11.67 7.49 14.75
CA ARG A 19 13.11 7.35 14.49
C ARG A 19 13.51 8.25 13.33
N ASN A 20 14.48 9.13 13.58
CA ASN A 20 15.13 9.92 12.54
C ASN A 20 16.41 9.21 12.10
N SER A 21 16.60 9.06 10.80
CA SER A 21 17.80 8.49 10.19
C SER A 21 18.35 9.43 9.12
N SER A 22 19.67 9.43 8.95
CA SER A 22 20.29 10.19 7.86
C SER A 22 19.92 9.56 6.52
N GLU A 23 19.52 10.38 5.55
CA GLU A 23 19.26 9.89 4.19
C GLU A 23 20.53 9.28 3.59
N ALA A 24 20.45 8.00 3.20
CA ALA A 24 21.51 7.35 2.45
C ALA A 24 21.48 7.80 0.98
N PRO A 25 22.62 7.93 0.29
CA PRO A 25 22.66 8.18 -1.15
C PRO A 25 21.86 7.12 -1.92
N LEU A 26 21.20 7.53 -3.02
CA LEU A 26 20.51 6.60 -3.90
C LEU A 26 21.53 5.78 -4.71
N ALA A 27 21.29 4.48 -4.84
CA ALA A 27 21.99 3.65 -5.81
C ALA A 27 21.42 3.84 -7.23
N ASP A 28 22.11 3.31 -8.23
CA ASP A 28 21.64 3.34 -9.62
C ASP A 28 20.24 2.70 -9.76
N GLY A 29 19.36 3.35 -10.52
CA GLY A 29 17.98 2.91 -10.70
C GLY A 29 17.06 3.09 -9.48
N GLN A 30 17.53 3.64 -8.35
CA GLN A 30 16.66 3.93 -7.20
C GLN A 30 15.98 5.28 -7.32
N VAL A 31 14.84 5.41 -6.62
CA VAL A 31 14.15 6.68 -6.43
C VAL A 31 13.83 6.89 -4.96
N ARG A 32 13.87 8.14 -4.50
CA ARG A 32 13.33 8.52 -3.19
C ARG A 32 11.96 9.15 -3.40
N VAL A 33 10.96 8.61 -2.73
CA VAL A 33 9.60 9.14 -2.73
C VAL A 33 9.34 9.79 -1.38
N ARG A 34 8.93 11.07 -1.39
CA ARG A 34 8.33 11.71 -0.22
C ARG A 34 6.88 11.24 -0.12
N ILE A 35 6.51 10.75 1.04
CA ILE A 35 5.15 10.28 1.32
C ILE A 35 4.35 11.51 1.77
N ASP A 36 3.33 11.87 1.00
CA ASP A 36 2.58 13.11 1.23
C ASP A 36 1.33 12.85 2.09
N ALA A 37 0.63 11.74 1.84
CA ALA A 37 -0.54 11.33 2.61
C ALA A 37 -0.75 9.80 2.51
N PHE A 38 -1.32 9.20 3.55
CA PHE A 38 -1.71 7.79 3.54
C PHE A 38 -2.92 7.54 4.44
N ALA A 39 -3.63 6.44 4.17
CA ALA A 39 -4.76 6.01 4.95
C ALA A 39 -4.34 5.24 6.21
N LEU A 40 -4.80 5.72 7.37
CA LEU A 40 -4.73 5.00 8.64
C LEU A 40 -6.11 4.43 8.98
N THR A 41 -6.20 3.12 9.11
CA THR A 41 -7.45 2.37 9.29
C THR A 41 -7.24 1.14 10.17
N SER A 42 -8.33 0.45 10.53
CA SER A 42 -8.26 -0.82 11.26
C SER A 42 -7.43 -1.90 10.55
N ASN A 43 -7.33 -1.87 9.21
CA ASN A 43 -6.48 -2.81 8.47
C ASN A 43 -5.01 -2.69 8.87
N ASN A 44 -4.53 -1.49 9.20
CA ASN A 44 -3.15 -1.29 9.63
C ASN A 44 -2.88 -1.97 10.97
N ILE A 45 -3.88 -2.07 11.85
CA ILE A 45 -3.79 -2.87 13.09
C ILE A 45 -3.70 -4.36 12.75
N THR A 46 -4.51 -4.85 11.81
CA THR A 46 -4.42 -6.24 11.32
C THR A 46 -3.05 -6.53 10.72
N TYR A 47 -2.46 -5.61 9.95
CA TYR A 47 -1.11 -5.77 9.40
C TYR A 47 -0.07 -5.90 10.50
N GLY A 48 -0.20 -5.13 11.59
CA GLY A 48 0.65 -5.29 12.76
C GLY A 48 0.44 -6.63 13.47
N ALA A 49 -0.81 -6.98 13.76
CA ALA A 49 -1.17 -8.17 14.54
C ALA A 49 -0.82 -9.48 13.82
N PHE A 50 -0.95 -9.52 12.50
CA PHE A 50 -0.61 -10.66 11.65
C PHE A 50 0.72 -10.47 10.92
N GLY A 51 1.58 -9.56 11.36
CA GLY A 51 2.73 -9.15 10.57
C GLY A 51 3.79 -10.24 10.33
N GLU A 52 3.93 -11.22 11.24
CA GLU A 52 4.76 -12.40 11.01
C GLU A 52 3.99 -13.46 10.21
N ALA A 53 2.75 -13.80 10.62
CA ALA A 53 1.95 -14.85 10.00
C ALA A 53 1.57 -14.58 8.53
N MET A 54 1.47 -13.31 8.14
CA MET A 54 1.15 -12.85 6.78
C MET A 54 2.27 -12.00 6.16
N SER A 55 3.48 -12.04 6.74
CA SER A 55 4.68 -11.36 6.23
C SER A 55 4.59 -9.83 6.07
N TYR A 56 3.63 -9.13 6.69
CA TYR A 56 3.53 -7.67 6.55
C TYR A 56 4.77 -6.91 7.02
N TRP A 57 5.52 -7.45 8.00
CA TRP A 57 6.77 -6.84 8.46
C TRP A 57 7.88 -6.87 7.41
N GLN A 58 7.76 -7.72 6.40
CA GLN A 58 8.75 -7.87 5.35
C GLN A 58 8.61 -6.82 4.26
N PHE A 59 7.46 -6.15 4.11
CA PHE A 59 7.28 -5.10 3.08
C PHE A 59 8.21 -3.90 3.27
N PHE A 60 8.54 -3.57 4.53
CA PHE A 60 9.42 -2.46 4.90
C PHE A 60 10.22 -2.79 6.17
N PRO A 61 11.23 -3.67 6.08
CA PRO A 61 11.99 -4.12 7.25
C PRO A 61 12.59 -2.92 8.00
N SER A 62 12.39 -2.83 9.32
CA SER A 62 12.86 -1.69 10.12
C SER A 62 14.38 -1.66 10.27
N GLY A 63 15.06 -2.81 10.07
CA GLY A 63 16.46 -3.03 10.39
C GLY A 63 16.73 -3.20 11.90
N GLU A 64 15.69 -3.24 12.73
CA GLU A 64 15.81 -3.28 14.18
C GLU A 64 14.96 -4.39 14.79
N GLU A 65 15.60 -5.18 15.67
CA GLU A 65 14.97 -6.35 16.26
C GLU A 65 13.71 -5.99 17.07
N GLY A 66 12.62 -6.70 16.75
CA GLY A 66 11.31 -6.55 17.39
C GLY A 66 10.58 -5.23 17.11
N TRP A 67 11.11 -4.37 16.25
CA TRP A 67 10.41 -3.20 15.73
C TRP A 67 10.03 -3.40 14.27
N GLY A 68 8.88 -2.88 13.85
CA GLY A 68 8.38 -2.96 12.49
C GLY A 68 7.90 -1.62 11.97
N ARG A 69 7.75 -1.52 10.64
CA ARG A 69 7.07 -0.42 9.96
C ARG A 69 5.82 -0.98 9.34
N ILE A 70 4.67 -0.50 9.81
CA ILE A 70 3.38 -0.93 9.24
C ILE A 70 3.25 -0.33 7.84
N PRO A 71 2.90 -1.13 6.83
CA PRO A 71 2.63 -0.62 5.52
C PRO A 71 1.23 0.05 5.43
N VAL A 72 1.10 1.03 4.55
CA VAL A 72 -0.07 1.90 4.38
C VAL A 72 -0.28 2.19 2.89
N TRP A 73 -1.54 2.33 2.46
CA TRP A 73 -1.83 2.80 1.10
C TRP A 73 -1.90 4.32 1.09
N GLY A 74 -1.30 4.95 0.09
CA GLY A 74 -1.24 6.41 0.03
C GLY A 74 -0.65 6.96 -1.26
N PHE A 75 -0.27 8.22 -1.19
CA PHE A 75 0.27 9.00 -2.29
C PHE A 75 1.63 9.59 -1.91
N GLY A 76 2.54 9.60 -2.88
CA GLY A 76 3.87 10.18 -2.72
C GLY A 76 4.36 10.85 -3.99
N SER A 77 5.36 11.70 -3.83
CA SER A 77 6.01 12.44 -4.91
C SER A 77 7.49 12.07 -4.96
N VAL A 78 8.01 11.77 -6.16
CA VAL A 78 9.43 11.46 -6.34
C VAL A 78 10.26 12.70 -6.02
N ALA A 79 11.02 12.66 -4.92
CA ALA A 79 11.85 13.76 -4.46
C ALA A 79 13.26 13.71 -5.05
N GLN A 80 13.78 12.51 -5.33
CA GLN A 80 15.09 12.29 -5.96
C GLN A 80 15.01 11.04 -6.85
N SER A 81 15.74 11.03 -7.97
CA SER A 81 15.75 9.89 -8.89
C SER A 81 17.15 9.65 -9.47
N MET A 82 17.57 8.39 -9.44
CA MET A 82 18.68 7.83 -10.20
C MET A 82 18.17 6.86 -11.28
N HIS A 83 16.86 6.87 -11.58
CA HIS A 83 16.23 5.98 -12.55
C HIS A 83 15.78 6.78 -13.79
N PRO A 84 16.29 6.49 -15.01
CA PRO A 84 16.01 7.31 -16.20
C PRO A 84 14.54 7.31 -16.63
N GLY A 85 13.80 6.27 -16.24
CA GLY A 85 12.36 6.14 -16.55
C GLY A 85 11.40 6.69 -15.50
N VAL A 86 11.87 7.23 -14.36
CA VAL A 86 11.02 7.79 -13.30
C VAL A 86 11.52 9.18 -12.94
N ALA A 87 10.71 10.20 -13.18
CA ALA A 87 11.13 11.60 -13.08
C ALA A 87 10.96 12.16 -11.66
N VAL A 88 11.81 13.11 -11.26
CA VAL A 88 11.59 13.93 -10.06
C VAL A 88 10.29 14.73 -10.24
N GLY A 89 9.47 14.81 -9.20
CA GLY A 89 8.14 15.43 -9.20
C GLY A 89 7.02 14.51 -9.66
N GLU A 90 7.32 13.30 -10.15
CA GLU A 90 6.30 12.32 -10.52
C GLU A 90 5.47 11.92 -9.29
N ARG A 91 4.14 11.97 -9.42
CA ARG A 91 3.20 11.61 -8.37
C ARG A 91 2.71 10.18 -8.55
N VAL A 92 2.80 9.41 -7.47
CA VAL A 92 2.50 7.96 -7.47
C VAL A 92 1.57 7.58 -6.32
N TYR A 93 0.68 6.64 -6.59
CA TYR A 93 -0.11 5.94 -5.60
C TYR A 93 0.45 4.53 -5.38
N GLY A 94 0.52 4.08 -4.13
CA GLY A 94 1.01 2.74 -3.83
C GLY A 94 1.03 2.39 -2.35
N TYR A 95 1.76 1.33 -2.04
CA TYR A 95 1.98 0.85 -0.67
C TYR A 95 3.26 1.48 -0.11
N PHE A 96 3.19 2.13 1.04
CA PHE A 96 4.28 2.89 1.67
C PHE A 96 4.48 2.44 3.11
N PRO A 97 5.64 2.66 3.75
CA PRO A 97 5.76 2.54 5.20
C PRO A 97 5.10 3.74 5.88
N MET A 98 4.75 3.63 7.16
CA MET A 98 4.49 4.81 7.99
C MET A 98 5.78 5.60 8.23
N ALA A 99 6.14 6.44 7.26
CA ALA A 99 7.32 7.31 7.27
C ALA A 99 7.06 8.59 6.45
N ASP A 100 7.98 9.55 6.50
CA ASP A 100 7.93 10.74 5.64
C ASP A 100 8.52 10.49 4.23
N GLN A 101 9.40 9.49 4.08
CA GLN A 101 10.04 9.14 2.82
C GLN A 101 10.34 7.64 2.73
N VAL A 102 10.48 7.13 1.50
CA VAL A 102 10.94 5.77 1.22
C VAL A 102 11.85 5.74 -0.01
N VAL A 103 12.83 4.84 -0.02
CA VAL A 103 13.60 4.52 -1.21
C VAL A 103 12.99 3.28 -1.87
N LEU A 104 12.69 3.39 -3.16
CA LEU A 104 12.16 2.30 -3.99
C LEU A 104 13.17 1.92 -5.07
N GLN A 105 13.04 0.71 -5.61
CA GLN A 105 13.78 0.22 -6.77
C GLN A 105 12.80 -0.02 -7.93
N PRO A 106 12.38 1.02 -8.68
CA PRO A 106 11.53 0.84 -9.84
C PRO A 106 12.13 -0.14 -10.85
N ASP A 107 11.29 -1.06 -11.30
CA ASP A 107 11.56 -2.01 -12.38
C ASP A 107 10.24 -2.30 -13.13
N ARG A 108 10.31 -2.99 -14.26
CA ARG A 108 9.16 -3.37 -15.10
C ARG A 108 8.22 -2.19 -15.37
N LEU A 109 8.80 -1.09 -15.83
CA LEU A 109 8.07 0.13 -16.12
C LEU A 109 6.98 -0.10 -17.17
N ARG A 110 5.86 0.56 -16.97
CA ARG A 110 4.71 0.63 -17.87
C ARG A 110 4.22 2.08 -17.94
N PRO A 111 3.44 2.45 -18.96
CA PRO A 111 2.89 3.81 -19.04
C PRO A 111 2.12 4.23 -17.77
N ASP A 112 1.45 3.28 -17.12
CA ASP A 112 0.58 3.48 -15.96
C ASP A 112 1.27 3.26 -14.60
N GLY A 113 2.54 2.85 -14.56
CA GLY A 113 3.17 2.48 -13.30
C GLY A 113 4.50 1.76 -13.40
N PHE A 114 4.97 1.28 -12.26
CA PHE A 114 6.14 0.40 -12.16
C PHE A 114 5.95 -0.59 -11.00
N THR A 115 6.82 -1.59 -10.94
CA THR A 115 6.93 -2.49 -9.78
C THR A 115 8.18 -2.14 -8.99
N ASP A 116 8.09 -2.07 -7.67
CA ASP A 116 9.26 -2.02 -6.81
C ASP A 116 9.88 -3.41 -6.69
N ALA A 117 11.12 -3.53 -7.17
CA ALA A 117 11.90 -4.76 -7.18
C ALA A 117 12.94 -4.81 -6.05
N ALA A 118 12.75 -4.05 -4.98
CA ALA A 118 13.61 -4.13 -3.80
C ALA A 118 13.71 -5.61 -3.33
N PRO A 119 14.91 -6.13 -3.02
CA PRO A 119 15.12 -7.56 -2.79
C PRO A 119 14.22 -8.17 -1.70
N HIS A 120 13.90 -7.42 -0.64
CA HIS A 120 13.01 -7.88 0.44
C HIS A 120 11.54 -8.05 0.02
N ARG A 121 11.18 -7.66 -1.20
CA ARG A 121 9.81 -7.71 -1.73
C ARG A 121 9.60 -8.80 -2.77
N SER A 122 10.65 -9.48 -3.21
CA SER A 122 10.60 -10.42 -4.34
C SER A 122 9.66 -11.61 -4.09
N GLU A 123 9.55 -12.07 -2.85
CA GLU A 123 8.71 -13.20 -2.45
C GLU A 123 7.31 -12.77 -1.96
N LEU A 124 7.06 -11.47 -1.87
CA LEU A 124 5.77 -10.94 -1.41
C LEU A 124 4.77 -10.81 -2.56
N HIS A 125 3.48 -10.80 -2.23
CA HIS A 125 2.42 -10.71 -3.24
C HIS A 125 2.58 -9.46 -4.13
N ALA A 126 2.72 -9.68 -5.43
CA ALA A 126 3.08 -8.65 -6.41
C ALA A 126 2.15 -7.43 -6.43
N VAL A 127 0.88 -7.59 -6.03
CA VAL A 127 -0.11 -6.51 -5.97
C VAL A 127 0.34 -5.35 -5.06
N TYR A 128 1.07 -5.63 -3.98
CA TYR A 128 1.56 -4.62 -3.03
C TYR A 128 2.84 -3.93 -3.48
N ASN A 129 3.52 -4.48 -4.49
CA ASN A 129 4.77 -3.93 -5.00
C ASN A 129 4.54 -2.97 -6.17
N ARG A 130 3.28 -2.81 -6.65
CA ARG A 130 2.95 -1.95 -7.78
C ARG A 130 2.70 -0.51 -7.32
N TYR A 131 3.33 0.43 -8.01
CA TYR A 131 3.08 1.86 -7.87
C TYR A 131 2.43 2.36 -9.17
N MET A 132 1.30 3.06 -9.02
CA MET A 132 0.54 3.62 -10.12
C MET A 132 0.89 5.09 -10.32
N ARG A 133 1.09 5.49 -11.58
CA ARG A 133 1.34 6.88 -11.94
C ARG A 133 0.04 7.66 -11.94
N CYS A 134 -0.06 8.66 -11.09
CA CYS A 134 -1.26 9.50 -11.01
C CYS A 134 -1.56 10.20 -12.35
N GLY A 135 -0.52 10.61 -13.09
CA GLY A 135 -0.69 11.26 -14.40
C GLY A 135 -1.23 10.34 -15.53
N ALA A 136 -1.21 9.02 -15.34
CA ALA A 136 -1.73 8.05 -16.30
C ALA A 136 -2.99 7.33 -15.79
N ASP A 137 -3.46 7.68 -14.59
CA ASP A 137 -4.57 7.04 -13.93
C ASP A 137 -5.87 7.82 -14.20
N PRO A 138 -6.83 7.27 -14.96
CA PRO A 138 -8.07 7.97 -15.28
C PRO A 138 -8.98 8.21 -14.06
N LEU A 139 -8.75 7.48 -12.96
CA LEU A 139 -9.50 7.65 -11.71
C LEU A 139 -8.86 8.70 -10.80
N TYR A 140 -7.67 9.20 -11.13
CA TYR A 140 -6.96 10.15 -10.29
C TYR A 140 -7.46 11.59 -10.47
N THR A 141 -7.84 12.20 -9.36
CA THR A 141 -7.92 13.67 -9.23
C THR A 141 -7.26 14.07 -7.91
N ALA A 142 -6.54 15.19 -7.91
CA ALA A 142 -5.76 15.60 -6.74
C ALA A 142 -6.64 15.88 -5.49
N ASP A 143 -7.89 16.31 -5.69
CA ASP A 143 -8.86 16.59 -4.63
C ASP A 143 -9.55 15.34 -4.07
N THR A 144 -9.31 14.15 -4.63
CA THR A 144 -9.90 12.89 -4.14
C THR A 144 -8.88 11.93 -3.53
N GLU A 145 -7.62 12.33 -3.39
CA GLU A 145 -6.55 11.48 -2.85
C GLU A 145 -6.92 10.84 -1.50
N ASP A 146 -7.47 11.61 -0.56
CA ASP A 146 -7.86 11.10 0.76
C ASP A 146 -8.87 9.95 0.66
N ILE A 147 -9.90 10.13 -0.17
CA ILE A 147 -10.95 9.12 -0.38
C ILE A 147 -10.37 7.92 -1.13
N GLN A 148 -9.50 8.15 -2.11
CA GLN A 148 -8.85 7.07 -2.85
C GLN A 148 -7.95 6.23 -1.95
N ALA A 149 -7.12 6.84 -1.11
CA ALA A 149 -6.28 6.12 -0.15
C ALA A 149 -7.11 5.25 0.80
N LEU A 150 -8.28 5.74 1.22
CA LEU A 150 -9.19 5.03 2.13
C LEU A 150 -9.98 3.90 1.46
N LEU A 151 -10.48 4.13 0.24
CA LEU A 151 -11.48 3.25 -0.39
C LEU A 151 -10.90 2.36 -1.49
N ARG A 152 -9.96 2.87 -2.30
CA ARG A 152 -9.50 2.16 -3.51
C ARG A 152 -8.97 0.74 -3.25
N PRO A 153 -8.07 0.48 -2.27
CA PRO A 153 -7.57 -0.86 -2.07
C PRO A 153 -8.66 -1.81 -1.57
N LEU A 154 -9.62 -1.29 -0.78
CA LEU A 154 -10.69 -2.07 -0.18
C LEU A 154 -11.77 -2.38 -1.21
N PHE A 155 -12.07 -1.44 -2.11
CA PHE A 155 -13.02 -1.63 -3.19
C PHE A 155 -12.53 -2.66 -4.21
N ILE A 156 -11.22 -2.70 -4.52
CA ILE A 156 -10.64 -3.76 -5.37
C ILE A 156 -10.91 -5.13 -4.74
N THR A 157 -10.66 -5.28 -3.43
CA THR A 157 -11.00 -6.52 -2.72
C THR A 157 -12.49 -6.81 -2.77
N SER A 158 -13.34 -5.79 -2.59
CA SER A 158 -14.80 -5.95 -2.68
C SER A 158 -15.25 -6.50 -4.01
N TRP A 159 -14.71 -5.96 -5.11
CA TRP A 159 -14.98 -6.41 -6.46
C TRP A 159 -14.49 -7.86 -6.66
N LEU A 160 -13.29 -8.20 -6.20
CA LEU A 160 -12.78 -9.58 -6.29
C LEU A 160 -13.65 -10.59 -5.53
N ILE A 161 -14.27 -10.20 -4.41
CA ILE A 161 -15.19 -11.08 -3.67
C ILE A 161 -16.47 -11.30 -4.48
N ASP A 162 -17.05 -10.25 -5.05
CA ASP A 162 -18.22 -10.34 -5.93
C ASP A 162 -17.93 -11.23 -7.16
N ASP A 163 -16.79 -10.99 -7.82
CA ASP A 163 -16.35 -11.75 -8.98
C ASP A 163 -16.11 -13.23 -8.64
N PHE A 164 -15.45 -13.52 -7.52
CA PHE A 164 -15.24 -14.88 -7.03
C PHE A 164 -16.55 -15.62 -6.76
N LEU A 165 -17.55 -14.96 -6.15
CA LEU A 165 -18.86 -15.56 -5.93
C LEU A 165 -19.56 -15.88 -7.26
N ALA A 166 -19.52 -14.95 -8.22
CA ALA A 166 -20.12 -15.14 -9.53
C ALA A 166 -19.44 -16.26 -10.34
N ASP A 167 -18.12 -16.32 -10.35
CA ASP A 167 -17.33 -17.37 -11.03
C ASP A 167 -17.62 -18.78 -10.52
N ASN A 168 -18.15 -18.89 -9.30
CA ASN A 168 -18.49 -20.16 -8.67
C ASN A 168 -20.01 -20.41 -8.62
N ASP A 169 -20.81 -19.72 -9.44
CA ASP A 169 -22.28 -19.81 -9.44
C ASP A 169 -22.88 -19.66 -8.04
N PHE A 170 -22.30 -18.77 -7.23
CA PHE A 170 -22.63 -18.54 -5.81
C PHE A 170 -22.60 -19.81 -4.95
N PHE A 171 -21.91 -20.86 -5.39
CA PHE A 171 -21.92 -22.18 -4.79
C PHE A 171 -23.34 -22.76 -4.62
N GLY A 172 -24.27 -22.37 -5.50
CA GLY A 172 -25.68 -22.75 -5.44
C GLY A 172 -26.51 -22.02 -4.37
N ALA A 173 -26.01 -20.92 -3.80
CA ALA A 173 -26.74 -20.12 -2.82
C ALA A 173 -27.53 -18.98 -3.47
N ASP A 174 -28.75 -18.74 -2.98
CA ASP A 174 -29.61 -17.62 -3.41
C ASP A 174 -29.47 -16.36 -2.53
N THR A 175 -28.66 -16.42 -1.47
CA THR A 175 -28.52 -15.33 -0.50
C THR A 175 -27.10 -15.26 0.04
N VAL A 176 -26.51 -14.06 0.00
CA VAL A 176 -25.20 -13.75 0.59
C VAL A 176 -25.39 -12.91 1.84
N LEU A 177 -24.85 -13.35 2.98
CA LEU A 177 -24.88 -12.62 4.24
C LEU A 177 -23.53 -11.96 4.53
N LEU A 178 -23.50 -10.63 4.59
CA LEU A 178 -22.31 -9.85 4.93
C LEU A 178 -22.36 -9.43 6.41
N SER A 179 -21.56 -10.09 7.25
CA SER A 179 -21.62 -9.90 8.71
C SER A 179 -20.94 -8.62 9.23
N SER A 180 -20.04 -8.01 8.44
CA SER A 180 -19.27 -6.83 8.84
C SER A 180 -19.68 -5.57 8.08
N ALA A 181 -20.96 -5.19 8.20
CA ALA A 181 -21.58 -4.12 7.40
C ALA A 181 -20.91 -2.73 7.55
N SER A 182 -20.17 -2.48 8.64
CA SER A 182 -19.41 -1.24 8.84
C SER A 182 -18.02 -1.25 8.18
N SER A 183 -17.55 -2.39 7.67
CA SER A 183 -16.27 -2.46 6.97
C SER A 183 -16.41 -1.95 5.53
N LYS A 184 -15.40 -1.19 5.07
CA LYS A 184 -15.34 -0.68 3.69
C LYS A 184 -15.44 -1.79 2.66
N THR A 185 -14.82 -2.94 2.93
CA THR A 185 -14.87 -4.11 2.04
C THR A 185 -16.27 -4.69 1.95
N ALA A 186 -16.97 -4.91 3.09
CA ALA A 186 -18.33 -5.43 3.04
C ALA A 186 -19.29 -4.45 2.35
N TYR A 187 -19.15 -3.14 2.62
CA TYR A 187 -19.97 -2.13 1.94
C TYR A 187 -19.76 -2.13 0.43
N GLY A 188 -18.49 -2.17 -0.02
CA GLY A 188 -18.18 -2.29 -1.44
C GLY A 188 -18.68 -3.60 -2.06
N THR A 189 -18.61 -4.73 -1.33
CA THR A 189 -19.09 -6.02 -1.83
C THR A 189 -20.61 -6.01 -1.97
N ALA A 190 -21.32 -5.46 -0.97
CA ALA A 190 -22.77 -5.28 -1.04
C ALA A 190 -23.17 -4.40 -2.24
N PHE A 191 -22.44 -3.29 -2.45
CA PHE A 191 -22.66 -2.40 -3.59
C PHE A 191 -22.51 -3.14 -4.92
N GLN A 192 -21.44 -3.92 -5.09
CA GLN A 192 -21.18 -4.70 -6.31
C GLN A 192 -22.23 -5.77 -6.57
N LEU A 193 -22.58 -6.56 -5.55
CA LEU A 193 -23.61 -7.59 -5.64
C LEU A 193 -24.97 -7.00 -6.06
N ALA A 194 -25.30 -5.79 -5.58
CA ALA A 194 -26.53 -5.10 -5.92
C ALA A 194 -26.60 -4.57 -7.36
N GLN A 195 -25.48 -4.54 -8.10
CA GLN A 195 -25.48 -4.15 -9.52
C GLN A 195 -25.76 -5.31 -10.47
N ARG A 196 -25.82 -6.56 -9.98
CA ARG A 196 -26.06 -7.77 -10.79
C ARG A 196 -27.54 -8.06 -10.91
#